data_AF-A0A966L8Q3-F1
#
_entry.id   AF-A0A966L8Q3-F1
#
_cell.length_a   1.000
_cell.length_b   1.000
_cell.length_c   1.000
_cell.angle_alpha   90.00
_cell.angle_beta   90.00
_cell.angle_gamma   90.00
#
_symmetry.space_group_name_H-M   'P 1'
#
loop_
_entity.id
_entity.type
_entity.pdbx_description
1 polymer ?
#
loop_
_entity_poly.entity_id
_entity_poly.type
_entity_poly.pdbx_seq_one_letter_code
_entity_poly.pdbx_strand_id
1 'polypeptide(L)'
;MKEILRAFATGEYTLTKIQSKMFSLGLVGKDGKLPHLSTIQKILTNPFYYGHFRYRGEIHQGSHKPMISKKLFDQIQEALILNGKPRKKRGPKNFLFLNFAVCGECGYSITAERHIKKSGLKFV
;
A
#
# COMPACT_ATOMS: atom_id res chain seq x y z
N MET A 1 3.63 -19.95 5.70
CA MET A 1 4.40 -18.70 5.46
C MET A 1 5.30 -18.72 4.22
N LYS A 2 6.20 -19.70 4.06
CA LYS A 2 7.12 -19.75 2.89
C LYS A 2 6.38 -19.75 1.55
N GLU A 3 5.29 -20.51 1.49
CA GLU A 3 4.43 -20.61 0.33
C GLU A 3 3.74 -19.29 -0.02
N ILE A 4 3.29 -18.52 0.98
CA ILE A 4 2.64 -17.22 0.77
C ILE A 4 3.62 -16.20 0.20
N LEU A 5 4.84 -16.18 0.72
CA LEU A 5 5.90 -15.30 0.21
C LEU A 5 6.23 -15.64 -1.26
N ARG A 6 6.31 -16.93 -1.60
CA ARG A 6 6.47 -17.39 -2.99
C ARG A 6 5.28 -17.02 -3.87
N ALA A 7 4.05 -17.22 -3.37
CA ALA A 7 2.84 -16.87 -4.11
C ALA A 7 2.78 -15.37 -4.38
N PHE A 8 3.18 -14.52 -3.43
CA PHE A 8 3.21 -13.07 -3.68
C PHE A 8 4.29 -12.66 -4.69
N ALA A 9 5.44 -13.34 -4.67
CA ALA A 9 6.53 -13.09 -5.62
C ALA A 9 6.13 -13.32 -7.09
N THR A 10 5.06 -14.06 -7.39
CA THR A 10 4.56 -14.21 -8.76
C THR A 10 3.94 -12.92 -9.32
N GLY A 11 3.61 -11.94 -8.47
CA GLY A 11 3.01 -10.66 -8.88
C GLY A 11 1.53 -10.72 -9.25
N GLU A 12 0.92 -11.91 -9.33
CA GLU A 12 -0.49 -12.09 -9.72
C GLU A 12 -1.49 -11.84 -8.57
N TYR A 13 -0.99 -11.74 -7.34
CA TYR A 13 -1.80 -11.61 -6.14
C TYR A 13 -1.78 -10.18 -5.60
N THR A 14 -2.98 -9.64 -5.35
CA THR A 14 -3.16 -8.40 -4.58
C THR A 14 -3.03 -8.68 -3.08
N LEU A 15 -2.78 -7.64 -2.28
CA LEU A 15 -2.75 -7.74 -0.81
C LEU A 15 -4.04 -8.37 -0.23
N THR A 16 -5.20 -8.06 -0.82
CA THR A 16 -6.48 -8.66 -0.44
C THR A 16 -6.58 -10.15 -0.77
N LYS A 17 -6.10 -10.59 -1.95
CA LYS A 17 -6.08 -12.01 -2.31
C LYS A 17 -5.12 -12.79 -1.40
N ILE A 18 -3.97 -12.22 -1.06
CA ILE A 18 -3.05 -12.82 -0.08
C ILE A 18 -3.72 -12.96 1.28
N GLN A 19 -4.45 -11.94 1.75
CA GLN A 19 -5.17 -11.98 3.01
C GLN A 19 -6.15 -13.16 3.06
N SER A 20 -6.96 -13.33 2.02
CA SER A 20 -7.87 -14.47 1.90
C SER A 20 -7.12 -15.80 1.88
N LYS A 21 -6.02 -15.90 1.12
CA LYS A 21 -5.20 -17.12 1.05
C LYS A 21 -4.54 -17.46 2.40
N MET A 22 -4.08 -16.45 3.15
CA MET A 22 -3.57 -16.61 4.51
C MET A 22 -4.66 -17.17 5.44
N PHE A 23 -5.88 -16.63 5.35
CA PHE A 23 -7.01 -17.10 6.14
C PHE A 23 -7.40 -18.53 5.80
N SER A 24 -7.46 -18.90 4.51
CA SER A 24 -7.74 -20.28 4.06
C SER A 24 -6.69 -21.28 4.56
N LEU A 25 -5.44 -20.85 4.75
CA LEU A 25 -4.36 -21.67 5.31
C LEU A 25 -4.34 -21.67 6.85
N GLY A 26 -5.33 -21.07 7.52
CA GLY A 26 -5.41 -21.00 8.97
C GLY A 26 -4.44 -20.00 9.63
N LEU A 27 -3.80 -19.13 8.84
CA LEU A 27 -2.91 -18.09 9.36
C LEU A 27 -3.73 -16.87 9.78
N VAL A 28 -4.27 -16.96 10.99
CA VAL A 28 -5.10 -15.94 11.62
C VAL A 28 -4.28 -15.05 12.56
N GLY A 29 -4.81 -13.86 12.82
CA GLY A 29 -4.27 -12.99 13.87
C GLY A 29 -4.49 -13.57 15.27
N LYS A 30 -3.97 -12.87 16.29
CA LYS A 30 -4.08 -13.26 17.70
C LYS A 30 -5.52 -13.55 18.16
N ASP A 31 -6.49 -12.85 17.57
CA ASP A 31 -7.91 -12.95 17.92
C ASP A 31 -8.70 -13.92 16.99
N GLY A 32 -8.02 -14.74 16.19
CA GLY A 32 -8.68 -15.63 15.21
C GLY A 32 -9.25 -14.92 13.97
N LYS A 33 -9.13 -13.59 13.91
CA LYS A 33 -9.62 -12.75 12.80
C LYS A 33 -8.61 -12.67 11.66
N LEU A 34 -9.09 -12.23 10.48
CA LEU A 34 -8.23 -11.97 9.33
C LEU A 34 -7.15 -10.94 9.70
N PRO A 35 -5.87 -11.20 9.34
CA PRO A 35 -4.81 -10.24 9.57
C PRO A 35 -5.09 -8.95 8.78
N HIS A 36 -4.93 -7.80 9.41
CA HIS A 36 -5.13 -6.52 8.75
C HIS A 36 -4.16 -6.33 7.57
N LEU A 37 -4.57 -5.60 6.52
CA LEU A 37 -3.75 -5.38 5.33
C LEU A 37 -2.40 -4.74 5.66
N SER A 38 -2.36 -3.81 6.63
CA SER A 38 -1.10 -3.21 7.09
C SER A 38 -0.17 -4.23 7.77
N THR A 39 -0.72 -5.22 8.47
CA THR A 39 0.07 -6.31 9.07
C THR A 39 0.68 -7.19 7.99
N ILE A 40 -0.07 -7.52 6.95
CA ILE A 40 0.43 -8.27 5.79
C ILE A 40 1.55 -7.49 5.10
N GLN A 41 1.36 -6.18 4.90
CA GLN A 41 2.40 -5.33 4.32
C GLN A 41 3.68 -5.31 5.18
N LYS A 42 3.55 -5.22 6.51
CA LYS A 42 4.70 -5.32 7.44
C LYS A 42 5.42 -6.66 7.31
N ILE A 43 4.68 -7.76 7.20
CA ILE A 43 5.23 -9.10 6.97
C ILE A 43 6.02 -9.11 5.65
N LEU A 44 5.42 -8.66 4.54
CA LEU A 44 6.08 -8.69 3.23
C LEU A 44 7.30 -7.78 3.14
N THR A 45 7.36 -6.70 3.93
CA THR A 45 8.48 -5.74 3.94
C THR A 45 9.56 -6.10 4.97
N ASN A 46 9.35 -7.12 5.80
CA ASN A 46 10.29 -7.41 6.89
C ASN A 46 11.55 -8.12 6.37
N PRO A 47 12.75 -7.55 6.55
CA PRO A 47 13.99 -8.17 6.12
C PRO A 47 14.34 -9.47 6.86
N PHE A 48 13.63 -9.77 7.96
CA PHE A 48 13.80 -10.99 8.75
C PHE A 48 13.77 -12.26 7.89
N TYR A 49 12.91 -12.31 6.88
CA TYR A 49 12.72 -13.51 6.07
C TYR A 49 13.93 -13.90 5.21
N TYR A 50 14.84 -12.97 4.90
CA TYR A 50 16.09 -13.26 4.18
C TYR A 50 17.33 -13.20 5.09
N GLY A 51 17.16 -13.20 6.42
CA GLY A 51 18.28 -13.29 7.36
C GLY A 51 18.81 -11.96 7.88
N HIS A 52 18.14 -10.84 7.61
CA HIS A 52 18.55 -9.53 8.12
C HIS A 52 17.49 -8.98 9.07
N PHE A 53 17.83 -8.07 9.98
CA PHE A 53 16.85 -7.45 10.85
C PHE A 53 17.10 -5.95 10.94
N ARG A 54 16.06 -5.19 11.27
CA ARG A 54 16.15 -3.75 11.39
C ARG A 54 16.27 -3.36 12.86
N TYR A 55 17.33 -2.66 13.24
CA TYR A 55 17.55 -2.14 14.58
C TYR A 55 17.96 -0.67 14.50
N ARG A 56 17.29 0.19 15.27
CA ARG A 56 17.52 1.66 15.26
C ARG A 56 17.56 2.31 13.86
N GLY A 57 16.82 1.74 12.91
CA GLY A 57 16.75 2.24 11.53
C GLY A 57 17.75 1.59 10.57
N GLU A 58 18.81 0.96 11.10
CA GLU A 58 19.85 0.25 10.36
C GLU A 58 19.49 -1.21 10.13
N ILE A 59 20.05 -1.80 9.07
CA ILE A 59 19.84 -3.21 8.72
C ILE A 59 21.10 -3.97 9.11
N HIS A 60 20.96 -4.93 10.01
CA HIS A 60 22.05 -5.81 10.44
C HIS A 60 21.81 -7.23 9.97
N GLN A 61 22.89 -7.97 9.78
CA GLN A 61 22.83 -9.39 9.48
C GLN A 61 22.48 -10.18 10.74
N GLY A 62 21.41 -10.97 10.66
CA GLY A 62 21.00 -11.88 11.72
C GLY A 62 21.75 -13.22 11.64
N SER A 63 21.88 -13.88 12.78
CA SER A 63 22.46 -15.23 12.86
C SER A 63 21.46 -16.35 12.51
N HIS A 64 20.21 -16.02 12.20
CA HIS A 64 19.17 -17.01 11.94
C HIS A 64 19.18 -17.51 10.49
N LYS A 65 18.70 -18.74 10.29
CA LYS A 65 18.60 -19.34 8.95
C LYS A 65 17.56 -18.57 8.11
N PRO A 66 17.92 -18.06 6.92
CA PRO A 66 17.00 -17.34 6.06
C PRO A 66 15.90 -18.29 5.53
N MET A 67 14.66 -17.79 5.49
CA MET A 67 13.49 -18.52 5.02
C MET A 67 13.33 -18.43 3.49
N ILE A 68 13.72 -17.27 2.92
CA ILE A 68 13.72 -16.96 1.50
C ILE A 68 15.09 -16.39 1.08
N SER A 69 15.40 -16.47 -0.21
CA SER A 69 16.59 -15.82 -0.77
C SER A 69 16.37 -14.32 -0.93
N LYS A 70 17.46 -13.55 -0.94
CA LYS A 70 17.43 -12.10 -1.18
C LYS A 70 16.74 -11.75 -2.50
N LYS A 71 17.05 -12.49 -3.58
CA LYS A 71 16.41 -12.32 -4.90
C LYS A 71 14.88 -12.41 -4.85
N LEU A 72 14.35 -13.35 -4.08
CA LEU A 72 12.90 -13.53 -3.95
C LEU A 72 12.28 -12.40 -3.12
N PHE A 73 12.99 -11.91 -2.10
CA PHE A 73 12.57 -10.74 -1.35
C PHE A 73 12.51 -9.48 -2.21
N ASP A 74 13.51 -9.27 -3.08
CA ASP A 74 13.55 -8.13 -3.99
C ASP A 74 12.36 -8.16 -4.97
N GLN A 75 12.01 -9.33 -5.51
CA GLN A 75 10.80 -9.53 -6.33
C GLN A 75 9.50 -9.19 -5.58
N ILE A 76 9.41 -9.55 -4.29
CA ILE A 76 8.27 -9.18 -3.45
C ILE A 76 8.18 -7.66 -3.28
N GLN A 77 9.31 -6.97 -3.12
CA GLN A 77 9.32 -5.50 -3.01
C GLN A 77 8.87 -4.84 -4.32
N GLU A 78 9.34 -5.33 -5.46
CA GLU A 78 8.88 -4.85 -6.77
C GLU A 78 7.36 -5.07 -6.94
N ALA A 79 6.86 -6.26 -6.60
CA ALA A 79 5.44 -6.57 -6.65
C ALA A 79 4.61 -5.69 -5.69
N LEU A 80 5.16 -5.31 -4.52
CA LEU A 80 4.53 -4.36 -3.60
C LEU A 80 4.43 -2.97 -4.21
N ILE A 81 5.46 -2.49 -4.91
CA ILE A 81 5.47 -1.18 -5.58
C ILE A 81 4.45 -1.18 -6.72
N LEU A 82 4.40 -2.24 -7.54
CA LEU A 82 3.44 -2.37 -8.63
C LEU A 82 1.99 -2.45 -8.12
N ASN A 83 1.74 -3.20 -7.05
CA ASN A 83 0.43 -3.28 -6.40
C ASN A 83 0.04 -2.00 -5.67
N GLY A 84 1.02 -1.25 -5.17
CA GLY A 84 0.88 0.08 -4.61
C GLY A 84 0.52 1.07 -5.69
N LYS A 85 -0.69 0.95 -6.25
CA LYS A 85 -1.23 1.87 -7.27
C LYS A 85 -0.86 3.30 -6.91
N PRO A 86 -0.27 4.09 -7.83
CA PRO A 86 -0.13 5.51 -7.60
C PRO A 86 -1.53 6.03 -7.26
N ARG A 87 -1.64 6.75 -6.13
CA ARG A 87 -2.89 7.39 -5.70
C ARG A 87 -3.49 8.01 -6.95
N LYS A 88 -4.67 7.53 -7.39
CA LYS A 88 -5.32 8.01 -8.63
C LYS A 88 -5.21 9.52 -8.58
N LYS A 89 -4.36 10.11 -9.43
CA LYS A 89 -4.34 11.56 -9.58
C LYS A 89 -5.77 11.87 -9.93
N ARG A 90 -6.49 12.54 -9.03
CA ARG A 90 -7.80 13.09 -9.38
C ARG A 90 -7.51 13.85 -10.66
N GLY A 91 -8.10 13.42 -11.78
CA GLY A 91 -7.81 14.00 -13.09
C GLY A 91 -7.94 15.52 -13.03
N PRO A 92 -7.36 16.26 -13.98
CA PRO A 92 -7.47 17.72 -13.97
C PRO A 92 -8.94 18.08 -13.73
N LYS A 93 -9.20 18.77 -12.62
CA LYS A 93 -10.53 19.30 -12.38
C LYS A 93 -10.66 20.41 -13.41
N ASN A 94 -11.29 20.15 -14.56
CA ASN A 94 -11.40 21.12 -15.65
C ASN A 94 -12.27 22.31 -15.20
N PHE A 95 -11.67 23.27 -14.49
CA PHE A 95 -12.24 24.55 -14.13
C PHE A 95 -11.38 25.64 -14.76
N LEU A 96 -12.02 26.62 -15.39
CA LEU A 96 -11.37 27.68 -16.14
C LEU A 96 -10.54 28.63 -15.26
N PHE A 97 -10.93 28.81 -13.99
CA PHE A 97 -10.34 29.80 -13.08
C PHE A 97 -9.53 29.18 -11.92
N LEU A 98 -9.05 27.94 -12.07
CA LEU A 98 -8.11 27.38 -11.09
C LEU A 98 -6.80 28.17 -11.08
N ASN A 99 -6.29 28.49 -9.89
CA ASN A 99 -5.06 29.27 -9.66
C ASN A 99 -5.10 30.72 -10.18
N PHE A 100 -6.27 31.25 -10.53
CA PHE A 100 -6.41 32.64 -10.99
C PHE A 100 -6.28 33.67 -9.85
N ALA A 101 -6.77 33.33 -8.65
CA ALA A 101 -6.79 34.23 -7.52
C ALA A 101 -6.22 33.57 -6.25
N VAL A 102 -5.59 34.38 -5.41
CA VAL A 102 -5.04 34.01 -4.10
C VAL A 102 -5.76 34.82 -3.03
N CYS A 103 -6.10 34.19 -1.91
CA CYS A 103 -6.70 34.89 -0.79
C CYS A 103 -5.68 35.81 -0.11
N GLY A 104 -5.99 37.11 -0.02
CA GLY A 104 -5.10 38.11 0.58
C GLY A 104 -4.86 37.95 2.09
N GLU A 105 -5.71 37.20 2.79
CA GLU A 105 -5.60 37.00 4.24
C GLU A 105 -4.84 35.73 4.60
N CYS A 106 -5.08 34.61 3.89
CA CYS A 106 -4.49 33.31 4.22
C CYS A 106 -3.43 32.82 3.22
N GLY A 107 -3.23 33.50 2.09
CA GLY A 107 -2.22 33.17 1.09
C GLY A 107 -2.47 31.89 0.28
N TYR A 108 -3.62 31.22 0.47
CA TYR A 108 -3.98 30.03 -0.29
C TYR A 108 -4.68 30.38 -1.61
N SER A 109 -4.47 29.55 -2.64
CA SER A 109 -5.13 29.68 -3.94
C SER A 109 -6.64 29.40 -3.83
N ILE A 110 -7.46 30.24 -4.45
CA ILE A 110 -8.90 30.03 -4.55
C ILE A 110 -9.17 28.87 -5.50
N THR A 111 -9.91 27.87 -5.02
CA THR A 111 -10.27 26.66 -5.78
C THR A 111 -11.78 26.57 -5.99
N ALA A 112 -12.19 26.03 -7.14
CA ALA A 112 -13.60 25.77 -7.44
C ALA A 112 -14.04 24.35 -7.01
N GLU A 113 -15.30 24.23 -6.60
CA GLU A 113 -15.97 22.97 -6.24
C GLU A 113 -17.26 22.81 -7.04
N ARG A 114 -17.56 21.59 -7.48
CA ARG A 114 -18.84 21.26 -8.15
C ARG A 114 -19.82 20.71 -7.13
N HIS A 115 -20.92 21.42 -6.90
CA HIS A 115 -22.01 20.92 -6.06
C HIS A 115 -23.09 20.27 -6.92
N ILE A 116 -23.40 19.00 -6.62
CA ILE A 116 -24.46 18.25 -7.27
C ILE A 116 -25.61 18.11 -6.27
N LYS A 117 -26.78 18.70 -6.58
CA LYS A 117 -27.98 18.54 -5.76
C LYS A 117 -28.57 17.13 -5.93
N LYS A 118 -29.35 16.67 -4.95
CA LYS A 118 -30.10 15.39 -5.03
C LYS A 118 -31.05 15.32 -6.25
N SER A 119 -31.46 16.47 -6.79
CA SER A 119 -32.25 16.62 -8.02
C SER A 119 -31.45 16.49 -9.32
N GLY A 120 -30.13 16.23 -9.25
CA GLY A 120 -29.25 16.07 -10.42
C GLY A 120 -28.71 17.38 -11.02
N LEU A 121 -29.19 18.55 -10.55
CA LEU A 121 -28.67 19.85 -10.98
C LEU A 121 -27.23 20.05 -10.50
N LYS A 122 -26.36 20.47 -11.43
CA LYS A 122 -24.93 20.70 -11.19
C LYS A 122 -24.64 22.18 -11.22
N PHE A 123 -24.02 22.68 -10.16
CA PHE A 123 -23.54 24.06 -10.06
C PHE A 123 -22.01 24.03 -10.03
N VAL A 124 -21.41 24.91 -10.84
CA VAL A 124 -19.96 25.13 -10.97
C VAL A 124 -19.65 26.48 -10.37
#